data_AF-A0A151K1W5-F1
#
_entry.id   AF-A0A151K1W5-F1
#
_cell.length_a   1.000
_cell.length_b   1.000
_cell.length_c   1.000
_cell.angle_alpha   90.00
_cell.angle_beta   90.00
_cell.angle_gamma   90.00
#
_symmetry.space_group_name_H-M   'P 1'
#
loop_
_entity.id
_entity.type
_entity.pdbx_description
1 polymer ?
#
loop_
_entity_poly.entity_id
_entity_poly.type
_entity_poly.pdbx_seq_one_letter_code
_entity_poly.pdbx_strand_id
1 'polypeptide(L)'
;DMPIGSFIRQKLFDRFLDVYEDIMRDCKYSPKLADLAIRFEEPIYGTNDFSYAHYLAPTNIIGVSFFLAATVSTSLIITEQLEGVWDRSVVQGVTTAEIILSHVVIQSVIIIIHTVMIMLLIFAIWGLECKGPIFVVMVLTFLTGSCGLMYGFVISVTCKNHTAAHYTTFGTFLTIMLLNGESLLFICSIIYLFYQ
;
A
#
# COMPACT_ATOMS: atom_id res chain seq x y z
N ASP A 1 -16.45 -9.71 -16.23
CA ASP A 1 -16.36 -11.10 -16.78
C ASP A 1 -15.01 -11.45 -17.40
N MET A 2 -14.37 -10.52 -18.11
CA MET A 2 -13.09 -10.73 -18.82
C MET A 2 -11.89 -11.25 -17.98
N PRO A 3 -11.66 -10.81 -16.72
CA PRO A 3 -10.49 -11.28 -15.95
C PRO A 3 -10.64 -12.72 -15.45
N ILE A 4 -11.86 -13.13 -15.10
CA ILE A 4 -12.18 -14.49 -14.65
C ILE A 4 -12.05 -15.47 -15.82
N GLY A 5 -12.51 -15.08 -17.01
CA GLY A 5 -12.37 -15.89 -18.22
C GLY A 5 -10.90 -16.17 -18.59
N SER A 6 -10.03 -15.17 -18.47
CA SER A 6 -8.59 -15.35 -18.73
C SER A 6 -7.93 -16.26 -17.69
N PHE A 7 -8.25 -16.08 -16.41
CA PHE A 7 -7.72 -16.92 -15.33
C PHE A 7 -8.18 -18.38 -15.46
N ILE A 8 -9.46 -18.60 -15.76
CA ILE A 8 -10.00 -19.93 -16.03
C ILE A 8 -9.29 -20.54 -17.24
N ARG A 9 -9.09 -19.79 -18.33
CA ARG A 9 -8.41 -20.27 -19.53
C ARG A 9 -6.97 -20.71 -19.26
N GLN A 10 -6.22 -19.97 -18.43
CA GLN A 10 -4.88 -20.38 -17.99
C GLN A 10 -4.93 -21.69 -17.20
N LYS A 11 -5.77 -21.77 -16.16
CA LYS A 11 -5.91 -23.00 -15.37
C LYS A 11 -6.35 -24.21 -16.19
N LEU A 12 -7.22 -24.01 -17.17
CA LEU A 12 -7.69 -25.07 -18.07
C LEU A 12 -6.56 -25.55 -18.98
N PHE A 13 -5.70 -24.65 -19.44
CA PHE A 13 -4.55 -24.98 -20.26
C PHE A 13 -3.50 -25.75 -19.45
N ASP A 14 -3.17 -25.31 -18.24
CA ASP A 14 -2.23 -26.02 -17.36
C ASP A 14 -2.74 -27.44 -17.03
N ARG A 15 -4.02 -27.58 -16.68
CA ARG A 15 -4.64 -28.89 -16.43
C ARG A 15 -4.70 -29.78 -17.67
N PHE A 16 -4.88 -29.21 -18.84
CA PHE A 16 -4.86 -29.96 -20.09
C PHE A 16 -3.46 -30.56 -20.32
N LEU A 17 -2.39 -29.82 -20.01
CA LEU A 17 -1.02 -30.31 -20.13
C LEU A 17 -0.70 -31.42 -19.12
N ASP A 18 -1.12 -31.28 -17.87
CA ASP A 18 -0.98 -32.35 -16.85
C ASP A 18 -1.62 -33.67 -17.33
N VAL A 19 -2.86 -33.59 -17.82
CA VAL A 19 -3.61 -34.75 -18.31
C VAL A 19 -2.99 -35.34 -19.57
N TYR A 20 -2.46 -34.49 -20.46
CA TYR A 20 -1.79 -34.95 -21.66
C TYR A 20 -0.50 -35.70 -21.34
N GLU A 21 0.26 -35.25 -20.34
CA GLU A 21 1.45 -35.96 -19.85
C GLU A 21 1.07 -37.32 -19.23
N ASP A 22 0.01 -37.38 -18.42
CA ASP A 22 -0.48 -38.63 -17.81
C ASP A 22 -0.96 -39.65 -18.85
N ILE A 23 -1.71 -39.23 -19.88
CA ILE A 23 -2.12 -40.11 -20.98
C ILE A 23 -0.89 -40.66 -21.74
N MET A 24 0.11 -39.83 -21.97
CA MET A 24 1.34 -40.25 -22.66
C MET A 24 2.16 -41.24 -21.82
N ARG A 25 2.16 -41.10 -20.48
CA ARG A 25 2.75 -42.07 -19.54
C ARG A 25 1.99 -43.40 -19.55
N ASP A 26 0.66 -43.37 -19.54
CA ASP A 26 -0.19 -44.57 -19.60
C ASP A 26 -0.03 -45.33 -20.92
N CYS A 27 0.17 -44.61 -22.03
CA CYS A 27 0.44 -45.19 -23.35
C CYS A 27 1.91 -45.63 -23.55
N LYS A 28 2.77 -45.55 -22.52
CA LYS A 28 4.22 -45.88 -22.56
C LYS A 28 5.04 -45.08 -23.59
N TYR A 29 4.59 -43.90 -23.97
CA TYR A 29 5.38 -42.97 -24.78
C TYR A 29 6.28 -42.12 -23.88
N SER A 30 7.41 -41.66 -24.43
CA SER A 30 8.33 -40.77 -23.71
C SER A 30 7.61 -39.45 -23.37
N PRO A 31 7.55 -39.03 -22.09
CA PRO A 31 6.88 -37.80 -21.66
C PRO A 31 7.50 -36.53 -22.26
N LYS A 32 8.75 -36.61 -22.78
CA LYS A 32 9.41 -35.52 -23.51
C LYS A 32 8.75 -35.15 -24.85
N LEU A 33 7.82 -35.97 -25.36
CA LEU A 33 7.05 -35.65 -26.57
C LEU A 33 5.83 -34.78 -26.25
N ALA A 34 5.41 -34.73 -24.98
CA ALA A 34 4.27 -33.95 -24.50
C ALA A 34 4.65 -32.56 -23.98
N ASP A 35 5.94 -32.33 -23.77
CA ASP A 35 6.50 -31.08 -23.24
C ASP A 35 6.41 -29.98 -24.30
N LEU A 36 5.92 -28.79 -23.93
CA LEU A 36 5.91 -27.64 -24.84
C LEU A 36 7.35 -27.28 -25.22
N ALA A 37 7.55 -26.78 -26.45
CA ALA A 37 8.86 -26.27 -26.90
C ALA A 37 9.40 -25.09 -26.05
N ILE A 38 8.55 -24.49 -25.20
CA ILE A 38 8.92 -23.49 -24.20
C ILE A 38 8.97 -24.16 -22.83
N ARG A 39 10.18 -24.34 -22.29
CA ARG A 39 10.39 -24.75 -20.90
C ARG A 39 10.23 -23.55 -19.96
N PHE A 40 9.19 -23.60 -19.13
CA PHE A 40 9.07 -22.70 -18.00
C PHE A 40 9.92 -23.25 -16.86
N GLU A 41 11.07 -22.64 -16.63
CA GLU A 41 11.91 -22.94 -15.47
C GLU A 41 11.26 -22.39 -14.19
N GLU A 42 11.57 -22.97 -13.04
CA GLU A 42 11.05 -22.48 -11.77
C GLU A 42 11.45 -21.00 -11.54
N PRO A 43 10.51 -20.13 -11.14
CA PRO A 43 10.81 -18.72 -10.94
C PRO A 43 11.81 -18.54 -9.79
N ILE A 44 12.94 -17.88 -10.09
CA ILE A 44 13.99 -17.55 -9.11
C ILE A 44 13.43 -16.69 -7.96
N TYR A 45 12.38 -15.91 -8.22
CA TYR A 45 11.65 -15.10 -7.23
C TYR A 45 10.14 -15.44 -7.23
N GLY A 46 9.71 -16.22 -6.24
CA GLY A 46 8.30 -16.47 -5.90
C GLY A 46 7.84 -17.90 -6.18
N THR A 47 6.53 -18.16 -6.01
CA THR A 47 5.90 -19.49 -6.15
C THR A 47 4.92 -19.47 -7.32
N ASN A 48 4.79 -20.55 -8.08
CA ASN A 48 3.90 -20.62 -9.25
C ASN A 48 2.42 -20.31 -8.93
N ASP A 49 1.99 -20.51 -7.68
CA ASP A 49 0.70 -20.05 -7.17
C ASP A 49 0.82 -18.65 -6.53
N PHE A 50 0.84 -17.60 -7.35
CA PHE A 50 0.77 -16.23 -6.84
C PHE A 50 -0.68 -15.86 -6.49
N SER A 51 -0.97 -15.66 -5.21
CA SER A 51 -2.20 -14.99 -4.79
C SER A 51 -2.10 -13.49 -5.03
N TYR A 52 -3.11 -12.92 -5.70
CA TYR A 52 -3.24 -11.47 -5.97
C TYR A 52 -3.09 -10.62 -4.69
N ALA A 53 -3.42 -11.17 -3.52
CA ALA A 53 -3.27 -10.50 -2.23
C ALA A 53 -1.81 -10.18 -1.87
N HIS A 54 -0.84 -11.03 -2.23
CA HIS A 54 0.58 -10.78 -1.94
C HIS A 54 1.16 -9.66 -2.81
N TYR A 55 0.59 -9.45 -4.00
CA TYR A 55 0.96 -8.34 -4.88
C TYR A 55 0.41 -7.00 -4.38
N LEU A 56 -0.82 -6.98 -3.86
CA LEU A 56 -1.46 -5.78 -3.32
C LEU A 56 -0.97 -5.35 -1.93
N ALA A 57 -0.43 -6.29 -1.13
CA ALA A 57 0.01 -6.02 0.23
C ALA A 57 1.01 -4.85 0.36
N PRO A 58 2.14 -4.80 -0.37
CA PRO A 58 3.15 -3.75 -0.19
C PRO A 58 2.61 -2.34 -0.52
N THR A 59 1.85 -2.21 -1.61
CA THR A 59 1.26 -0.94 -2.03
C THR A 59 0.30 -0.40 -0.99
N ASN A 60 -0.57 -1.25 -0.43
CA ASN A 60 -1.51 -0.86 0.62
C ASN A 60 -0.82 -0.48 1.93
N ILE A 61 0.23 -1.20 2.33
CA ILE A 61 1.00 -0.88 3.55
C ILE A 61 1.59 0.54 3.45
N ILE A 62 2.22 0.86 2.32
CA ILE A 62 2.84 2.17 2.10
C ILE A 62 1.76 3.27 2.01
N GLY A 63 0.65 2.99 1.31
CA GLY A 63 -0.46 3.94 1.19
C GLY A 63 -1.13 4.27 2.53
N VAL A 64 -1.39 3.25 3.36
CA VAL A 64 -1.97 3.43 4.70
C VAL A 64 -1.01 4.19 5.61
N SER A 65 0.30 3.93 5.52
CA SER A 65 1.30 4.69 6.27
C SER A 65 1.27 6.18 5.93
N PHE A 66 1.25 6.50 4.64
CA PHE A 66 1.15 7.89 4.17
C PHE A 66 -0.13 8.57 4.68
N PHE A 67 -1.28 7.89 4.58
CA PHE A 67 -2.57 8.41 5.03
C PHE A 67 -2.60 8.67 6.54
N LEU A 68 -2.08 7.74 7.34
CA LEU A 68 -2.01 7.89 8.80
C LEU A 68 -1.08 9.05 9.18
N ALA A 69 0.11 9.15 8.58
CA ALA A 69 1.04 10.25 8.83
C ALA A 69 0.42 11.63 8.48
N ALA A 70 -0.25 11.73 7.32
CA ALA A 70 -0.93 12.94 6.91
C ALA A 70 -2.09 13.32 7.84
N THR A 71 -2.89 12.33 8.26
CA THR A 71 -4.02 12.54 9.17
C THR A 71 -3.55 13.01 10.55
N VAL A 72 -2.53 12.37 11.12
CA VAL A 72 -1.95 12.76 12.42
C VAL A 72 -1.41 14.18 12.36
N SER A 73 -0.63 14.52 11.32
CA SER A 73 -0.08 15.86 11.16
C SER A 73 -1.18 16.92 11.07
N THR A 74 -2.15 16.70 10.19
CA THR A 74 -3.26 17.62 9.94
C THR A 74 -4.10 17.82 11.20
N SER A 75 -4.42 16.73 11.92
CA SER A 75 -5.18 16.80 13.17
C SER A 75 -4.46 17.61 14.23
N LEU A 76 -3.15 17.40 14.42
CA LEU A 76 -2.36 18.11 15.41
C LEU A 76 -2.38 19.63 15.15
N ILE A 77 -2.10 20.04 13.91
CA ILE A 77 -2.01 21.46 13.55
C ILE A 77 -3.38 22.14 13.64
N ILE A 78 -4.44 21.48 13.17
CA ILE A 78 -5.80 22.04 13.25
C ILE A 78 -6.23 22.19 14.71
N THR A 79 -5.90 21.24 15.59
CA THR A 79 -6.21 21.37 17.03
C THR A 79 -5.55 22.61 17.62
N GLU A 80 -4.27 22.86 17.34
CA GLU A 80 -3.59 24.05 17.86
C GLU A 80 -4.16 25.38 17.33
N GLN A 81 -4.58 25.38 16.06
CA GLN A 81 -5.26 26.54 15.46
C GLN A 81 -6.62 26.78 16.11
N LEU A 82 -7.40 25.73 16.39
CA LEU A 82 -8.71 25.83 17.03
C LEU A 82 -8.62 26.25 18.49
N GLU A 83 -7.59 25.82 19.21
CA GLU A 83 -7.32 26.26 20.59
C GLU A 83 -6.79 27.70 20.66
N GLY A 84 -6.43 28.28 19.51
CA GLY A 84 -5.85 29.61 19.40
C GLY A 84 -4.43 29.70 19.98
N VAL A 85 -3.76 28.56 20.16
CA VAL A 85 -2.37 28.51 20.65
C VAL A 85 -1.46 29.19 19.64
N TRP A 86 -1.70 28.94 18.35
CA TRP A 86 -0.99 29.59 17.25
C TRP A 86 -1.03 31.12 17.32
N ASP A 87 -2.22 31.72 17.44
CA ASP A 87 -2.37 33.17 17.50
C ASP A 87 -1.71 33.75 18.75
N ARG A 88 -1.81 33.07 19.89
CA ARG A 88 -1.18 33.51 21.15
C ARG A 88 0.36 33.48 21.05
N SER A 89 0.94 32.46 20.41
CA SER A 89 2.38 32.37 20.19
C SER A 89 2.88 33.46 19.25
N VAL A 90 2.14 33.78 18.19
CA VAL A 90 2.51 34.87 17.27
C VAL A 90 2.46 36.24 17.97
N VAL A 91 1.47 36.49 18.82
CA VAL A 91 1.38 37.74 19.62
C VAL A 91 2.53 37.89 20.62
N GLN A 92 3.09 36.77 21.09
CA GLN A 92 4.29 36.76 21.95
C GLN A 92 5.60 37.05 21.19
N GLY A 93 5.54 37.29 19.88
CA GLY A 93 6.69 37.57 19.04
C GLY A 93 7.39 36.33 18.49
N VAL A 94 6.81 35.13 18.64
CA VAL A 94 7.33 33.91 18.03
C VAL A 94 7.00 33.92 16.54
N THR A 95 8.00 33.62 15.71
CA THR A 95 7.80 33.59 14.26
C THR A 95 7.05 32.32 13.85
N THR A 96 6.18 32.41 12.83
CA THR A 96 5.44 31.24 12.31
C THR A 96 6.39 30.13 11.84
N ALA A 97 7.59 30.49 11.35
CA ALA A 97 8.61 29.53 10.95
C ALA A 97 9.13 28.67 12.13
N GLU A 98 9.30 29.25 13.31
CA GLU A 98 9.72 28.52 14.53
C GLU A 98 8.63 27.54 15.00
N ILE A 99 7.36 27.91 14.87
CA ILE A 99 6.23 27.05 15.22
C ILE A 99 6.17 25.83 14.29
N ILE A 100 6.31 26.06 12.98
CA ILE A 100 6.32 24.98 11.97
C ILE A 100 7.55 24.08 12.17
N LEU A 101 8.73 24.64 12.45
CA LEU A 101 9.94 23.87 12.73
C LEU A 101 9.73 22.94 13.94
N SER A 102 9.12 23.45 15.01
CA SER A 102 8.79 22.67 16.20
C SER A 102 7.87 21.50 15.88
N HIS A 103 6.86 21.73 15.02
CA HIS A 103 5.97 20.69 14.54
C HIS A 103 6.69 19.63 13.72
N VAL A 104 7.56 20.04 12.80
CA VAL A 104 8.34 19.10 11.98
C VAL A 104 9.22 18.21 12.85
N VAL A 105 9.86 18.77 13.89
CA VAL A 105 10.70 18.00 14.81
C VAL A 105 9.86 16.99 15.61
N ILE A 106 8.76 17.42 16.24
CA ILE A 106 7.90 16.53 17.04
C ILE A 106 7.30 15.43 16.16
N GLN A 107 6.79 15.79 14.98
CA GLN A 107 6.18 14.84 14.05
C GLN A 107 7.19 13.87 13.45
N SER A 108 8.45 14.26 13.28
CA SER A 108 9.51 13.36 12.83
C SER A 108 9.75 12.21 13.83
N VAL A 109 9.66 12.47 15.14
CA VAL A 109 9.76 11.45 16.19
C VAL A 109 8.55 10.52 16.15
N ILE A 110 7.35 11.08 15.95
CA ILE A 110 6.11 10.30 15.81
C ILE A 110 6.18 9.37 14.59
N ILE A 111 6.74 9.81 13.46
CA ILE A 111 6.98 8.95 12.30
C ILE A 111 7.85 7.76 12.66
N ILE A 112 8.94 7.95 13.41
CA ILE A 112 9.85 6.85 13.74
C ILE A 112 9.06 5.77 14.50
N ILE A 113 8.24 6.15 15.48
CA ILE A 113 7.37 5.21 16.20
C ILE A 113 6.38 4.54 15.23
N HIS A 114 5.77 5.31 14.34
CA HIS A 114 4.83 4.80 13.33
C HIS A 114 5.48 3.76 12.40
N THR A 115 6.70 4.01 11.92
CA THR A 115 7.44 3.09 11.05
C THR A 115 7.79 1.78 11.76
N VAL A 116 8.15 1.84 13.04
CA VAL A 116 8.42 0.64 13.87
C VAL A 116 7.13 -0.17 14.07
N MET A 117 6.01 0.51 14.37
CA MET A 117 4.72 -0.16 14.52
C MET A 117 4.29 -0.88 13.23
N ILE A 118 4.46 -0.25 12.07
CA ILE A 118 4.14 -0.87 10.78
C ILE A 118 5.03 -2.08 10.51
N MET A 119 6.34 -1.97 10.76
CA MET A 119 7.26 -3.10 10.61
C MET A 119 6.84 -4.30 11.46
N LEU A 120 6.46 -4.07 12.73
CA LEU A 120 5.95 -5.15 13.59
C LEU A 120 4.68 -5.79 13.04
N LEU A 121 3.74 -5.01 12.51
CA LEU A 121 2.51 -5.54 11.90
C LEU A 121 2.81 -6.41 10.68
N ILE A 122 3.75 -6.02 9.83
CA ILE A 122 4.11 -6.80 8.62
C ILE A 122 4.70 -8.16 8.99
N PHE A 123 5.63 -8.20 9.94
CA PHE A 123 6.28 -9.44 10.36
C PHE A 123 5.34 -10.34 11.19
N ALA A 124 4.52 -9.77 12.08
CA ALA A 124 3.66 -10.53 12.98
C ALA A 124 2.33 -10.99 12.36
N ILE A 125 1.69 -10.14 11.55
CA ILE A 125 0.33 -10.41 11.03
C ILE A 125 0.38 -11.07 9.66
N TRP A 126 1.24 -10.58 8.76
CA TRP A 126 1.29 -11.10 7.39
C TRP A 126 2.28 -12.24 7.19
N GLY A 127 3.22 -12.46 8.12
CA GLY A 127 4.23 -13.51 8.00
C GLY A 127 5.00 -13.44 6.68
N LEU A 128 5.15 -12.23 6.12
CA LEU A 128 5.67 -12.05 4.78
C LEU A 128 7.17 -12.34 4.79
N GLU A 129 7.61 -13.40 4.12
CA GLU A 129 9.02 -13.68 3.90
C GLU A 129 9.63 -12.57 3.02
N CYS A 130 10.18 -11.54 3.65
CA CYS A 130 10.95 -10.52 2.94
C CYS A 130 12.23 -11.16 2.38
N LYS A 131 12.16 -11.66 1.14
CA LYS A 131 13.34 -12.12 0.38
C LYS A 131 14.29 -10.98 -0.04
N GLY A 132 13.96 -9.73 0.29
CA GLY A 132 14.74 -8.53 0.01
C GLY A 132 15.38 -7.89 1.26
N PRO A 133 16.28 -6.91 1.08
CA PRO A 133 16.93 -6.22 2.20
C PRO A 133 15.92 -5.39 3.01
N ILE A 134 15.72 -5.79 4.27
CA ILE A 134 14.78 -5.15 5.22
C ILE A 134 15.08 -3.65 5.40
N PHE A 135 16.37 -3.27 5.28
CA PHE A 135 16.81 -1.88 5.37
C PHE A 135 16.16 -0.97 4.31
N VAL A 136 15.97 -1.46 3.08
CA VAL A 136 15.37 -0.67 1.99
C VAL A 136 13.90 -0.38 2.28
N VAL A 137 13.18 -1.37 2.81
CA VAL A 137 11.77 -1.21 3.20
C VAL A 137 11.62 -0.19 4.33
N MET A 138 12.53 -0.22 5.31
CA MET A 138 12.55 0.75 6.40
C MET A 138 12.75 2.19 5.88
N VAL A 139 13.75 2.40 5.00
CA VAL A 139 14.03 3.72 4.43
C VAL A 139 12.88 4.23 3.57
N LEU A 140 12.28 3.36 2.75
CA LEU A 140 11.12 3.71 1.93
C LEU A 140 9.93 4.12 2.77
N THR A 141 9.62 3.37 3.83
CA THR A 141 8.49 3.66 4.73
C THR A 141 8.70 4.95 5.52
N PHE A 142 9.94 5.22 5.94
CA PHE A 142 10.29 6.49 6.57
C PHE A 142 10.13 7.68 5.61
N LEU A 143 10.60 7.53 4.38
CA LEU A 143 10.50 8.57 3.36
C LEU A 143 9.03 8.86 3.00
N THR A 144 8.20 7.83 2.81
CA THR A 144 6.77 8.03 2.55
C THR A 144 6.03 8.62 3.75
N GLY A 145 6.38 8.23 4.97
CA GLY A 145 5.90 8.89 6.18
C GLY A 145 6.23 10.38 6.17
N SER A 146 7.47 10.74 5.83
CA SER A 146 7.91 12.14 5.79
C SER A 146 7.16 12.97 4.73
N CYS A 147 6.90 12.38 3.56
CA CYS A 147 6.04 12.99 2.53
C CYS A 147 4.61 13.19 3.05
N GLY A 148 4.08 12.25 3.83
CA GLY A 148 2.77 12.35 4.47
C GLY A 148 2.64 13.55 5.40
N LEU A 149 3.68 13.86 6.20
CA LEU A 149 3.68 15.05 7.05
C LEU A 149 3.62 16.34 6.24
N MET A 150 4.46 16.45 5.21
CA MET A 150 4.50 17.62 4.33
C MET A 150 3.15 17.84 3.66
N TYR A 151 2.50 16.76 3.24
CA TYR A 151 1.15 16.81 2.72
C TYR A 151 0.11 17.26 3.77
N GLY A 152 0.24 16.78 5.02
CA GLY A 152 -0.62 17.21 6.13
C GLY A 152 -0.52 18.71 6.44
N PHE A 153 0.67 19.30 6.36
CA PHE A 153 0.84 20.75 6.46
C PHE A 153 0.03 21.49 5.39
N VAL A 154 0.07 21.05 4.14
CA VAL A 154 -0.70 21.68 3.04
C VAL A 154 -2.21 21.61 3.30
N ILE A 155 -2.70 20.48 3.81
CA ILE A 155 -4.12 20.33 4.15
C ILE A 155 -4.51 21.25 5.31
N SER A 156 -3.68 21.35 6.36
CA SER A 156 -3.95 22.22 7.52
C SER A 156 -4.07 23.71 7.15
N VAL A 157 -3.40 24.16 6.09
CA VAL A 157 -3.53 25.53 5.58
C VAL A 157 -4.84 25.71 4.80
N THR A 158 -5.31 24.67 4.13
CA THR A 158 -6.49 24.72 3.26
C THR A 158 -7.80 24.53 4.06
N CYS A 159 -7.77 23.70 5.10
CA CYS A 159 -8.95 23.29 5.86
C CYS A 159 -8.83 23.71 7.33
N LYS A 160 -9.80 24.50 7.82
CA LYS A 160 -9.86 24.93 9.23
C LYS A 160 -10.66 23.98 10.13
N ASN A 161 -11.46 23.09 9.56
CA ASN A 161 -12.32 22.17 10.31
C ASN A 161 -11.73 20.75 10.26
N HIS A 162 -11.71 20.06 11.40
CA HIS A 162 -11.25 18.67 11.49
C HIS A 162 -11.96 17.74 10.50
N THR A 163 -13.30 17.82 10.44
CA THR A 163 -14.10 16.96 9.56
C THR A 163 -13.78 17.18 8.08
N ALA A 164 -13.66 18.44 7.66
CA ALA A 164 -13.34 18.78 6.28
C ALA A 164 -11.94 18.27 5.90
N ALA A 165 -10.97 18.46 6.80
CA ALA A 165 -9.59 18.03 6.58
C ALA A 165 -9.46 16.51 6.45
N HIS A 166 -10.18 15.74 7.27
CA HIS A 166 -10.21 14.29 7.17
C HIS A 166 -10.86 13.82 5.86
N TYR A 167 -11.96 14.43 5.44
CA TYR A 167 -12.56 14.09 4.14
C TYR A 167 -11.66 14.42 2.96
N THR A 168 -10.93 15.55 3.00
CA THR A 168 -9.94 15.88 1.97
C THR A 168 -8.78 14.89 1.95
N THR A 169 -8.22 14.56 3.12
CA THR A 169 -7.12 13.58 3.23
C THR A 169 -7.55 12.21 2.70
N PHE A 170 -8.77 11.77 3.06
CA PHE A 170 -9.33 10.51 2.59
C PHE A 170 -9.61 10.53 1.09
N GLY A 171 -10.15 11.63 0.56
CA GLY A 171 -10.37 11.81 -0.88
C GLY A 171 -9.06 11.75 -1.67
N THR A 172 -7.99 12.36 -1.17
CA THR A 172 -6.68 12.28 -1.83
C THR A 172 -6.05 10.90 -1.69
N PHE A 173 -6.20 10.21 -0.56
CA PHE A 173 -5.80 8.81 -0.43
C PHE A 173 -6.51 7.92 -1.46
N LEU A 174 -7.83 8.08 -1.64
CA LEU A 174 -8.58 7.36 -2.67
C LEU A 174 -8.09 7.69 -4.08
N THR A 175 -7.76 8.96 -4.36
CA THR A 175 -7.25 9.38 -5.68
C THR A 175 -5.88 8.78 -5.97
N ILE A 176 -4.97 8.80 -5.00
CA ILE A 176 -3.65 8.16 -5.10
C ILE A 176 -3.84 6.67 -5.31
N MET A 177 -4.73 6.04 -4.54
CA MET A 177 -5.04 4.63 -4.69
C MET A 177 -5.51 4.35 -6.12
N LEU A 178 -6.48 5.10 -6.66
CA LEU A 178 -7.01 4.94 -8.03
C LEU A 178 -5.96 5.14 -9.13
N LEU A 179 -5.01 6.07 -8.95
CA LEU A 179 -3.91 6.32 -9.88
C LEU A 179 -2.89 5.17 -9.93
N ASN A 180 -2.66 4.52 -8.78
CA ASN A 180 -1.92 3.28 -8.71
C ASN A 180 -2.84 2.16 -9.22
N GLY A 181 -2.87 1.92 -10.54
CA GLY A 181 -3.86 1.13 -11.28
C GLY A 181 -4.21 -0.30 -10.79
N GLU A 182 -3.59 -0.76 -9.71
CA GLU A 182 -3.84 -2.03 -9.02
C GLU A 182 -5.12 -2.02 -8.17
N SER A 183 -5.59 -0.84 -7.77
CA SER A 183 -6.80 -0.67 -6.96
C SER A 183 -8.09 -0.56 -7.78
N LEU A 184 -8.00 -0.29 -9.09
CA LEU A 184 -9.16 -0.32 -10.00
C LEU A 184 -9.80 -1.73 -10.00
N LEU A 185 -8.97 -2.77 -9.86
CA LEU A 185 -9.40 -4.16 -9.69
C LEU A 185 -10.06 -4.41 -8.33
N PHE A 186 -9.56 -3.82 -7.24
CA PHE A 186 -10.11 -3.99 -5.89
C PHE A 186 -11.47 -3.28 -5.72
N ILE A 187 -11.58 -2.04 -6.22
CA ILE A 187 -12.84 -1.27 -6.21
C ILE A 187 -13.87 -1.92 -7.13
N CYS A 188 -13.47 -2.39 -8.32
CA CYS A 188 -14.35 -3.15 -9.21
C CYS A 188 -14.84 -4.44 -8.53
N SER A 189 -13.97 -5.14 -7.79
CA SER A 189 -14.34 -6.36 -7.05
C SER A 189 -15.29 -6.08 -5.88
N ILE A 190 -15.16 -4.96 -5.16
CA ILE A 190 -16.08 -4.54 -4.09
C ILE A 190 -17.43 -4.09 -4.66
N ILE A 191 -17.43 -3.32 -5.75
CA ILE A 191 -18.66 -2.89 -6.43
C ILE A 191 -19.42 -4.11 -6.98
N TYR A 192 -18.72 -5.11 -7.51
CA TYR A 192 -19.34 -6.37 -7.95
C TYR A 192 -19.97 -7.16 -6.79
N LEU A 193 -19.31 -7.19 -5.63
CA LEU A 193 -19.81 -7.86 -4.42
C LEU A 193 -21.03 -7.15 -3.80
N PHE A 194 -21.20 -5.86 -4.05
CA PHE A 194 -22.36 -5.08 -3.60
C PHE A 194 -23.52 -5.08 -4.62
N TYR A 195 -23.27 -5.54 -5.86
CA TYR A 195 -24.27 -5.66 -6.93
C TYR A 195 -24.79 -7.09 -7.11
N GLN A 196 -24.34 -8.03 -6.27
CA GLN A 196 -24.86 -9.40 -6.16
C GLN A 196 -25.63 -9.56 -4.85
#